data_AF-A0A7H2BC51-F1
#
_entry.id   AF-A0A7H2BC51-F1
#
_cell.length_a   1.000
_cell.length_b   1.000
_cell.length_c   1.000
_cell.angle_alpha   90.00
_cell.angle_beta   90.00
_cell.angle_gamma   90.00
#
_symmetry.space_group_name_H-M   'P 1'
#
loop_
_entity.id
_entity.type
_entity.pdbx_description
1 polymer ?
#
loop_
_entity_poly.entity_id
_entity_poly.type
_entity_poly.pdbx_seq_one_letter_code
_entity_poly.pdbx_strand_id
1 'polypeptide(L)' 'MRTCVGCRATEPAQVLTRVALQTVEGSTPAAVFDEQRTLGGRGAWIHPGKDCLDKALKKGAFNRAFRTRVTTDQLVIKT' A
#
# COMPACT_ATOMS: atom_id res chain seq x y z
N MET A 1 -13.57 -9.64 2.32
CA MET A 1 -13.51 -8.47 1.40
C MET A 1 -12.54 -7.43 1.93
N ARG A 2 -11.87 -6.70 1.03
CA ARG A 2 -10.91 -5.62 1.33
C ARG A 2 -11.13 -4.48 0.34
N THR A 3 -10.70 -3.27 0.70
CA THR A 3 -10.91 -2.07 -0.11
C THR A 3 -9.61 -1.59 -0.72
N CYS A 4 -9.58 -1.41 -2.04
CA CYS A 4 -8.45 -0.80 -2.73
C CYS A 4 -8.29 0.66 -2.29
N VAL A 5 -7.11 1.05 -1.79
CA VAL A 5 -6.84 2.42 -1.34
C VAL A 5 -6.75 3.43 -2.50
N GLY A 6 -6.53 2.95 -3.73
CA GLY A 6 -6.48 3.77 -4.95
C GLY A 6 -7.87 4.13 -5.50
N CYS A 7 -8.69 3.12 -5.78
CA CYS A 7 -10.01 3.32 -6.42
C CYS A 7 -11.21 3.19 -5.47
N ARG A 8 -11.02 2.74 -4.23
CA ARG A 8 -12.07 2.51 -3.21
C ARG A 8 -13.07 1.38 -3.53
N ALA A 9 -12.88 0.63 -4.61
CA ALA A 9 -13.63 -0.60 -4.85
C ALA A 9 -13.31 -1.66 -3.78
N THR A 10 -14.27 -2.54 -3.53
CA THR A 10 -14.18 -3.60 -2.52
C THR A 10 -14.16 -4.95 -3.20
N GLU A 11 -13.11 -5.73 -2.96
CA GLU A 11 -12.83 -6.99 -3.66
C GLU A 11 -12.36 -8.09 -2.71
N PRO A 12 -12.32 -9.37 -3.14
CA PRO A 12 -11.59 -10.41 -2.43
C PRO A 12 -10.12 -10.03 -2.25
N ALA A 13 -9.50 -10.43 -1.14
CA ALA A 13 -8.08 -10.11 -0.92
C ALA A 13 -7.18 -10.73 -1.99
N GLN A 14 -7.59 -11.84 -2.61
CA GLN A 14 -6.87 -12.59 -3.63
C GLN A 14 -6.57 -11.76 -4.90
N VAL A 15 -7.43 -10.79 -5.25
CA VAL A 15 -7.24 -9.93 -6.43
C VAL A 15 -6.56 -8.59 -6.09
N LEU A 16 -6.11 -8.43 -4.84
CA LEU A 16 -5.44 -7.24 -4.35
C LEU A 16 -4.02 -7.58 -3.88
N THR A 17 -3.12 -6.64 -4.07
CA THR A 17 -1.79 -6.64 -3.49
C THR A 17 -1.83 -5.96 -2.12
N ARG A 18 -1.19 -6.58 -1.12
CA ARG A 18 -1.01 -5.94 0.19
C ARG A 18 0.19 -5.00 0.11
N VAL A 19 0.06 -3.83 0.73
CA VAL A 19 1.16 -2.91 1.01
C VAL A 19 1.32 -2.85 2.53
N ALA A 20 2.49 -3.19 3.03
CA ALA A 20 2.81 -3.20 4.46
C ALA A 20 3.47 -1.90 4.89
N LEU A 21 3.23 -1.50 6.13
CA LEU A 21 4.01 -0.48 6.81
C LEU A 21 5.26 -1.12 7.41
N GLN A 22 6.43 -0.63 7.05
CA GLN A 22 7.70 -1.01 7.67
C GLN A 22 8.28 0.18 8.42
N THR A 23 8.71 -0.07 9.66
CA THR A 23 9.27 0.96 10.52
C THR A 23 10.71 0.57 10.85
N VAL A 24 11.62 1.50 10.62
CA VAL A 24 13.02 1.41 11.07
C VAL A 24 13.20 2.52 12.10
N GLU A 25 13.82 2.19 13.24
CA GLU A 25 14.07 3.17 14.30
C GLU A 25 14.88 4.36 13.77
N GLY A 26 14.49 5.58 14.16
CA GLY A 26 15.11 6.82 13.69
C GLY A 26 14.80 7.19 12.23
N SER A 27 13.94 6.45 11.52
CA SER A 27 13.60 6.71 10.11
C SER A 27 12.10 6.97 9.91
N THR A 28 11.76 7.65 8.81
CA THR A 28 10.35 7.73 8.37
C THR A 28 9.88 6.33 7.95
N PRO A 29 8.70 5.86 8.40
CA PRO A 29 8.18 4.56 7.99
C PRO A 29 7.99 4.47 6.48
N ALA A 30 8.19 3.27 5.92
CA ALA A 30 8.07 3.02 4.49
C ALA A 30 6.83 2.18 4.17
N ALA A 31 6.18 2.49 3.06
CA ALA A 31 5.17 1.64 2.45
C ALA A 31 5.86 0.69 1.45
N VAL A 32 5.70 -0.61 1.63
CA VAL A 32 6.35 -1.64 0.81
C VAL A 32 5.34 -2.65 0.29
N PHE A 33 5.54 -3.17 -0.93
CA PHE A 33 4.72 -4.27 -1.40
C PHE A 33 4.98 -5.53 -0.58
N ASP A 34 3.90 -6.22 -0.19
CA ASP A 34 3.92 -7.48 0.53
C ASP A 34 3.03 -8.49 -0.20
N GLU A 35 3.48 -8.90 -1.38
CA GLU A 35 2.75 -9.82 -2.25
C GLU A 35 2.46 -11.16 -1.57
N GLN A 36 3.43 -11.64 -0.79
CA GLN A 36 3.35 -12.90 -0.06
C GLN A 36 2.57 -12.80 1.25
N ARG A 37 2.22 -11.58 1.70
CA ARG A 37 1.44 -11.31 2.91
C ARG A 37 2.11 -11.80 4.19
N THR A 38 3.44 -11.77 4.22
CA THR A 38 4.25 -12.31 5.32
C THR A 38 4.71 -11.23 6.30
N LEU A 39 4.64 -9.95 5.93
CA LEU A 39 5.12 -8.86 6.77
C LEU A 39 4.13 -8.54 7.89
N GLY A 40 4.62 -8.37 9.11
CA GLY A 40 3.81 -7.96 10.26
C GLY A 40 3.28 -6.52 10.16
N GLY A 41 2.46 -6.12 11.13
CA GLY A 41 2.02 -4.72 11.30
C GLY A 41 0.84 -4.28 10.42
N ARG A 42 0.67 -2.96 10.29
CA ARG A 42 -0.45 -2.35 9.54
C ARG A 42 -0.30 -2.62 8.04
N GLY A 43 -1.42 -2.91 7.38
CA GLY A 43 -1.47 -3.16 5.93
C GLY A 43 -2.55 -2.33 5.23
N ALA A 44 -2.26 -1.93 4.01
CA ALA A 44 -3.19 -1.35 3.04
C ALA A 44 -3.37 -2.34 1.88
N TRP A 45 -4.48 -2.23 1.15
CA TRP A 45 -4.78 -3.09 0.00
C TRP A 45 -4.93 -2.26 -1.25
N ILE A 46 -4.41 -2.74 -2.37
CA ILE A 46 -4.45 -2.02 -3.64
C ILE A 46 -4.64 -3.02 -4.79
N HIS A 47 -5.35 -2.64 -5.84
CA HIS A 47 -5.34 -3.45 -7.06
C HIS A 47 -3.92 -3.48 -7.63
N PRO A 48 -3.49 -4.63 -8.19
CA PRO A 48 -2.27 -4.66 -8.98
C PRO A 48 -2.41 -3.72 -10.18
N GLY A 49 -1.31 -3.12 -10.61
CA GLY A 49 -1.27 -2.24 -11.78
C GLY A 49 -1.15 -0.75 -11.45
N LYS A 50 -0.70 -0.02 -12.48
CA LYS A 50 -0.27 1.38 -12.36
C LYS A 50 -1.42 2.33 -11.99
N ASP A 51 -2.62 2.12 -12.52
CA ASP A 51 -3.75 3.04 -12.33
C ASP A 51 -4.14 3.25 -10.87
N CYS A 52 -4.23 2.17 -10.09
CA CYS A 52 -4.57 2.27 -8.68
C CYS A 52 -3.41 2.81 -7.86
N LEU A 53 -2.17 2.45 -8.22
CA LEU A 53 -0.97 2.98 -7.58
C LEU A 53 -0.85 4.49 -7.78
N ASP A 54 -0.95 4.98 -9.01
CA ASP A 54 -0.90 6.41 -9.32
C ASP A 54 -1.97 7.20 -8.56
N LYS A 55 -3.21 6.69 -8.52
CA LYS A 55 -4.31 7.28 -7.74
C LYS A 55 -3.99 7.31 -6.25
N ALA A 56 -3.41 6.24 -5.70
CA ALA A 56 -3.06 6.13 -4.30
C ALA A 56 -1.94 7.11 -3.91
N LEU A 57 -0.87 7.19 -4.73
CA LEU A 57 0.26 8.10 -4.55
C LEU A 57 -0.22 9.57 -4.61
N LYS A 58 -0.92 9.95 -5.69
CA LYS A 58 -1.42 11.32 -5.90
C LYS A 58 -2.33 11.80 -4.77
N LYS A 59 -3.12 10.90 -4.16
CA LYS A 59 -4.08 11.23 -3.09
C LYS A 59 -3.55 10.99 -1.68
N GLY A 60 -2.25 10.71 -1.51
CA GLY A 60 -1.65 10.40 -0.22
C GLY A 60 -2.38 9.28 0.53
N ALA A 61 -2.83 8.25 -0.20
CA ALA A 61 -3.72 7.23 0.34
C ALA A 61 -3.02 6.35 1.38
N PHE A 62 -1.72 6.08 1.21
CA PHE A 62 -0.93 5.32 2.17
C PHE A 62 -0.75 6.06 3.50
N ASN A 63 -0.55 7.38 3.47
CA ASN A 63 -0.50 8.17 4.71
C ASN A 63 -1.80 8.02 5.51
N ARG A 64 -2.94 8.10 4.82
CA ARG A 64 -4.26 7.94 5.44
C ARG A 64 -4.50 6.51 5.93
N ALA A 65 -4.15 5.51 5.13
CA ALA A 65 -4.33 4.10 5.48
C ALA A 65 -3.48 3.70 6.70
N PHE A 66 -2.24 4.19 6.78
CA PHE A 66 -1.32 3.90 7.87
C PHE A 66 -1.44 4.86 9.06
N ARG A 67 -2.20 5.95 8.92
CA ARG A 67 -2.40 7.00 9.93
C ARG A 67 -1.07 7.66 10.38
N THR A 68 -0.13 7.77 9.45
CA THR A 68 1.16 8.44 9.65
C THR A 68 1.74 8.84 8.29
N ARG A 69 2.71 9.75 8.23
CA ARG A 69 3.46 9.99 7.00
C ARG A 69 4.35 8.78 6.71
N VAL A 70 4.34 8.34 5.46
CA VAL A 70 5.19 7.24 4.99
C VAL A 70 5.92 7.63 3.72
N THR A 71 7.11 7.08 3.52
CA THR A 71 7.78 7.11 2.22
C THR A 71 7.13 6.08 1.30
N THR A 72 7.09 6.38 0.00
CA THR A 72 6.49 5.53 -1.03
C THR A 72 7.47 5.21 -2.16
N ASP A 73 8.75 5.52 -1.98
CA ASP A 73 9.78 5.41 -3.02
C ASP A 73 10.00 3.97 -3.48
N GLN A 74 9.63 2.99 -2.65
CA GLN A 74 9.72 1.57 -2.95
C GLN A 74 8.48 1.01 -3.68
N LEU A 75 7.41 1.81 -3.81
CA LEU A 75 6.20 1.38 -4.51
C LEU A 75 6.33 1.66 -6.01
N VAL A 76 7.08 0.80 -6.70
CA VAL A 76 7.28 0.86 -8.15
C VAL A 76 6.77 -0.44 -8.77
N ILE A 77 5.85 -0.32 -9.73
CA ILE A 77 5.44 -1.46 -10.56
C ILE A 77 6.41 -1.52 -11.74
N LYS A 78 7.14 -2.64 -11.84
CA LYS A 78 7.98 -2.94 -13.01
C LYS A 78 7.07 -3.44 -14.13
N THR A 79 7.16 -2.79 -15.30
CA THR A 79 6.49 -3.21 -16.53
C THR A 79 7.09 -4.50 -17.05
#